data_AF-A0A1F3NID9-F1
#
_entry.id   AF-A0A1F3NID9-F1
#
_cell.length_a   1.000
_cell.length_b   1.000
_cell.length_c   1.000
_cell.angle_alpha   90.00
_cell.angle_beta   90.00
_cell.angle_gamma   90.00
#
_symmetry.space_group_name_H-M   'P 1'
#
loop_
_entity.id
_entity.type
_entity.pdbx_description
1 polymer ?
#
loop_
_entity_poly.entity_id
_entity_poly.type
_entity_poly.pdbx_seq_one_letter_code
_entity_poly.pdbx_strand_id
1 'polypeptide(L)' 'MKTEQELLDLKQDIDEAKGKVSELKGREKRLMEQLTDDWKCKTVKEAEKTITTMEKEVEQLDEQIKQGVEQLEEKYDV' A
#
# COMPACT_ATOMS: atom_id res chain seq x y z
N MET A 1 -28.69 -36.71 -5.47
CA MET A 1 -27.46 -37.50 -5.27
C MET A 1 -26.43 -36.87 -6.20
N LYS A 2 -25.29 -36.39 -5.70
CA LYS A 2 -24.27 -35.84 -6.62
C LYS A 2 -23.73 -36.98 -7.49
N THR A 3 -23.52 -36.72 -8.78
CA THR A 3 -22.90 -37.71 -9.67
C THR A 3 -21.41 -37.83 -9.36
N GLU A 4 -20.80 -38.95 -9.74
CA GLU A 4 -19.36 -39.17 -9.57
C GLU A 4 -18.52 -38.08 -10.27
N GLN A 5 -19.00 -37.60 -11.44
CA GLN A 5 -18.39 -36.50 -12.17
C GLN A 5 -18.43 -35.18 -11.37
N GLU A 6 -19.59 -34.83 -10.80
CA GLU A 6 -19.73 -33.62 -9.96
C GLU A 6 -18.82 -33.65 -8.72
N LEU A 7 -18.54 -34.85 -8.19
CA LEU A 7 -17.59 -35.01 -7.07
C LEU A 7 -16.13 -34.82 -7.52
N LEU A 8 -15.79 -35.29 -8.72
CA LEU A 8 -14.47 -35.12 -9.31
C LEU A 8 -14.19 -33.64 -9.62
N ASP A 9 -15.15 -32.96 -10.24
CA ASP A 9 -15.06 -31.53 -10.57
C ASP A 9 -14.90 -30.70 -9.30
N LEU A 10 -15.72 -30.97 -8.27
CA LEU A 10 -15.63 -30.27 -6.99
C LEU A 10 -14.28 -30.49 -6.30
N LYS A 11 -13.70 -31.69 -6.42
CA LYS A 11 -12.37 -31.98 -5.87
C LYS A 11 -11.31 -31.15 -6.58
N GLN A 12 -11.39 -31.05 -7.91
CA GLN A 12 -10.47 -30.22 -8.69
C GLN A 12 -10.58 -28.75 -8.28
N ASP A 13 -11.80 -28.21 -8.15
CA ASP A 13 -12.02 -26.83 -7.70
C ASP A 13 -11.40 -26.57 -6.32
N ILE A 14 -11.53 -27.52 -5.39
CA ILE A 14 -10.93 -27.43 -4.06
C ILE A 14 -9.41 -27.38 -4.15
N ASP A 15 -8.80 -28.22 -4.97
CA ASP A 15 -7.34 -28.30 -5.09
C ASP A 15 -6.77 -27.06 -5.78
N GLU A 16 -7.46 -26.53 -6.79
CA GLU A 16 -7.12 -25.24 -7.42
C GLU A 16 -7.25 -24.07 -6.42
N ALA A 17 -8.32 -24.04 -5.63
CA ALA A 17 -8.53 -23.01 -4.61
C ALA A 17 -7.43 -23.05 -3.53
N LYS A 18 -7.02 -24.24 -3.09
CA LYS A 18 -5.89 -24.39 -2.15
C LYS A 18 -4.58 -23.88 -2.74
N GLY A 19 -4.34 -24.14 -4.03
CA GLY A 19 -3.20 -23.60 -4.77
C GLY A 19 -3.19 -22.07 -4.72
N LYS A 20 -4.31 -21.44 -5.10
CA LYS A 20 -4.48 -19.97 -5.09
C LYS A 20 -4.29 -19.38 -3.69
N VAL A 21 -4.83 -20.01 -2.65
CA VAL A 21 -4.64 -19.54 -1.25
C VAL A 21 -3.17 -19.54 -0.86
N SER A 22 -2.42 -20.56 -1.25
CA SER A 22 -0.99 -20.67 -0.93
C SER A 22 -0.18 -19.59 -1.66
N GLU A 23 -0.49 -19.34 -2.92
CA GLU A 23 0.12 -18.26 -3.70
C GLU A 23 -0.16 -16.88 -3.08
N LEU A 24 -1.41 -16.60 -2.76
CA LEU A 24 -1.84 -15.32 -2.18
C LEU A 24 -1.16 -15.06 -0.83
N LYS A 25 -1.08 -16.07 0.05
CA LYS A 25 -0.34 -15.94 1.32
C LYS A 25 1.15 -15.65 1.12
N GLY A 26 1.76 -16.28 0.11
CA GLY A 26 3.15 -16.01 -0.24
C GLY A 26 3.36 -14.58 -0.72
N ARG A 27 2.42 -14.05 -1.52
CA ARG A 27 2.44 -12.64 -1.98
C ARG A 27 2.22 -11.66 -0.82
N GLU A 28 1.23 -11.91 0.03
CA GLU A 28 0.94 -11.12 1.22
C GLU A 28 2.18 -11.00 2.11
N LYS A 29 2.83 -12.13 2.41
CA LYS A 29 4.05 -12.15 3.23
C LYS A 29 5.15 -11.26 2.65
N ARG A 30 5.44 -11.37 1.34
CA ARG A 30 6.46 -10.55 0.67
C ARG A 30 6.12 -9.06 0.72
N LEU A 31 4.86 -8.70 0.49
CA LEU A 31 4.41 -7.31 0.56
C LEU A 31 4.59 -6.74 1.98
N MET A 32 4.29 -7.52 3.01
CA MET A 32 4.49 -7.11 4.40
C MET A 32 5.98 -7.01 4.80
N GLU A 33 6.83 -7.88 4.26
CA GLU A 33 8.29 -7.77 4.40
C GLU A 33 8.80 -6.47 3.76
N GLN A 34 8.41 -6.17 2.52
CA GLN A 34 8.75 -4.90 1.85
C GLN A 34 8.26 -3.67 2.63
N LEU A 35 7.03 -3.72 3.13
CA LEU A 35 6.47 -2.65 3.97
C LEU A 35 7.32 -2.38 5.22
N THR A 36 7.85 -3.45 5.82
CA THR A 36 8.70 -3.37 7.00
C THR A 36 10.12 -2.92 6.64
N ASP A 37 10.69 -3.42 5.55
CA ASP A 37 12.09 -3.16 5.20
C ASP A 37 12.28 -1.73 4.65
N ASP A 38 11.41 -1.31 3.74
CA ASP A 38 11.53 -0.04 3.02
C ASP A 38 10.94 1.12 3.84
N TRP A 39 9.83 0.88 4.53
CA TRP A 39 9.04 1.93 5.20
C TRP A 39 9.01 1.81 6.72
N LYS A 40 9.63 0.77 7.29
CA LYS A 40 9.62 0.49 8.74
C LYS A 40 8.21 0.37 9.34
N CYS A 41 7.22 0.10 8.50
CA CYS A 41 5.82 -0.05 8.88
C CYS A 41 5.49 -1.55 9.05
N LYS A 42 4.94 -1.93 10.20
CA LYS A 42 4.58 -3.33 10.50
C LYS A 42 3.15 -3.67 10.11
N THR A 43 2.33 -2.64 9.88
CA THR A 43 0.93 -2.81 9.49
C THR A 43 0.57 -1.85 8.36
N VAL A 44 -0.43 -2.23 7.56
CA VAL A 44 -0.98 -1.35 6.52
C VAL A 44 -1.48 -0.03 7.13
N LYS A 45 -2.09 -0.10 8.32
CA LYS A 45 -2.58 1.10 9.04
C LYS A 45 -1.46 2.05 9.46
N GLU A 46 -0.29 1.53 9.82
CA GLU A 46 0.89 2.38 10.09
C GLU A 46 1.36 3.05 8.81
N ALA A 47 1.39 2.33 7.69
CA ALA A 47 1.75 2.90 6.40
C ALA A 47 0.77 4.01 5.95
N GLU A 48 -0.54 3.80 6.10
CA GLU A 48 -1.56 4.82 5.83
C GLU A 48 -1.34 6.11 6.64
N LYS A 49 -0.98 5.97 7.91
CA LYS A 49 -0.62 7.12 8.77
C LYS A 49 0.64 7.81 8.28
N THR A 50 1.67 7.05 7.92
CA THR A 50 2.93 7.59 7.38
C THR A 50 2.67 8.40 6.12
N ILE A 51 1.88 7.88 5.19
CA ILE A 51 1.45 8.59 3.98
C ILE A 51 0.75 9.90 4.33
N THR A 52 -0.24 9.85 5.22
CA THR A 52 -0.99 11.04 5.64
C THR A 52 -0.09 12.12 6.27
N THR A 53 0.92 11.71 7.04
CA THR A 53 1.90 12.64 7.62
C THR A 53 2.78 13.26 6.54
N MET A 54 3.32 12.45 5.62
CA MET A 54 4.14 12.93 4.51
C MET A 54 3.38 13.90 3.61
N GLU A 55 2.11 13.62 3.30
CA GLU A 55 1.25 14.53 2.52
C GLU A 55 1.11 15.89 3.20
N LYS A 56 0.90 15.92 4.52
CA LYS A 56 0.84 17.19 5.27
C LYS A 56 2.16 17.93 5.30
N GLU A 57 3.28 17.21 5.40
CA GLU A 57 4.61 17.82 5.36
C GLU A 57 4.86 18.47 3.99
N VAL A 58 4.45 17.81 2.89
CA VAL A 58 4.51 18.38 1.54
C VAL A 58 3.68 19.66 1.44
N GLU A 59 2.41 19.63 1.89
CA GLU A 59 1.54 20.82 1.89
C GLU A 59 2.15 21.99 2.68
N GLN A 60 2.75 21.69 3.84
CA GLN A 60 3.42 22.71 4.66
C GLN A 60 4.66 23.28 3.99
N LEU A 61 5.47 22.44 3.35
CA LEU A 61 6.66 22.88 2.63
C LEU A 61 6.29 23.74 1.43
N ASP A 62 5.24 23.37 0.68
CA ASP A 62 4.74 24.16 -0.45
C ASP A 62 4.28 25.56 0.00
N GLU A 63 3.56 25.65 1.12
CA GLU A 63 3.15 26.94 1.68
C GLU A 63 4.35 27.78 2.15
N GLN A 64 5.35 27.15 2.78
CA GLN A 64 6.59 27.83 3.17
C GLN A 64 7.37 28.35 1.97
N ILE A 65 7.44 27.56 0.89
CA ILE A 65 8.08 27.97 -0.37
C ILE A 65 7.35 29.17 -0.93
N LYS A 66 6.01 29.13 -1.01
CA LYS A 66 5.20 30.23 -1.51
C LYS A 66 5.42 31.51 -0.72
N GLN A 67 5.33 31.44 0.60
CA GLN A 67 5.60 32.59 1.48
C GLN A 67 7.03 33.12 1.33
N GLY A 68 8.01 32.23 1.18
CA GLY A 68 9.40 32.61 0.93
C GLY A 68 9.58 33.33 -0.40
N VAL A 69 8.88 32.90 -1.46
CA VAL A 69 8.88 33.57 -2.77
C VAL A 69 8.23 34.95 -2.67
N GLU A 70 7.06 35.07 -2.05
CA GLU A 70 6.37 36.35 -1.85
C GLU A 70 7.25 37.34 -1.07
N GLN A 71 7.91 36.89 0.00
CA GLN A 71 8.85 37.73 0.76
C GLN A 71 10.06 38.17 -0.06
N LEU A 72 10.53 37.35 -0.99
CA LEU A 72 11.64 37.71 -1.88
C LEU A 72 11.20 38.73 -2.93
N GLU A 73 10.02 38.56 -3.52
CA GLU A 73 9.41 39.53 -4.45
C GLU A 73 9.23 40.89 -3.76
N GLU A 74 8.64 40.92 -2.56
CA GLU A 74 8.48 42.16 -1.78
C GLU A 74 9.81 42.83 -1.41
N LYS A 75 10.83 42.03 -1.06
CA LYS A 75 12.12 42.57 -0.59
C LYS A 75 12.99 43.08 -1.74
N TYR A 76 12.89 42.49 -2.91
CA TYR A 76 13.73 42.80 -4.06
C TYR A 76 13.00 43.54 -5.18
N ASP A 77 11.70 43.85 -5.01
CA ASP A 77 10.87 44.65 -5.92
C ASP A 77 10.93 44.12 -7.37
N VAL A 78 10.91 42.77 -7.50
CA VAL A 78 10.89 42.03 -8.77
C VAL A 78 9.48 41.50 -9.02
#